data_AF-A0AAW1X6B2-F1
#
_entry.id   AF-A0AAW1X6B2-F1
#
_cell.length_a   1.000
_cell.length_b   1.000
_cell.length_c   1.000
_cell.angle_alpha   90.00
_cell.angle_beta   90.00
_cell.angle_gamma   90.00
#
_symmetry.space_group_name_H-M   'P 1'
#
loop_
_entity.id
_entity.type
_entity.pdbx_description
1 polymer ?
#
loop_
_entity_poly.entity_id
_entity_poly.type
_entity_poly.pdbx_seq_one_letter_code
_entity_poly.pdbx_strand_id
1 'polypeptide(L)'
;MMELEIELKKASDSLKLWDTTSISLTSGCDMFIPYVTRTSALEYEDFNSAKSRLIERAEIFGEISTKACRIITFLSQDFIFDGCKFMGSLELFSKY
;
A
#
# COMPACT_ATOMS: atom_id res chain seq x y z
N MET A 1 19.96 13.04 2.91
CA MET A 1 18.50 13.25 2.82
C MET A 1 17.95 12.85 1.46
N MET A 2 18.51 13.33 0.35
CA MET A 2 18.20 12.82 -1.00
C MET A 2 18.57 11.33 -1.19
N GLU A 3 19.62 10.85 -0.50
CA GLU A 3 20.03 9.43 -0.57
C GLU A 3 18.96 8.45 -0.09
N LEU A 4 18.19 8.80 0.96
CA LEU A 4 17.21 7.85 1.51
C LEU A 4 16.00 7.69 0.60
N GLU A 5 15.59 8.77 -0.07
CA GLU A 5 14.58 8.73 -1.13
C GLU A 5 15.08 7.95 -2.35
N ILE A 6 16.34 8.13 -2.75
CA ILE A 6 16.97 7.37 -3.84
C ILE A 6 17.00 5.88 -3.51
N GLU A 7 17.45 5.50 -2.31
CA GLU A 7 17.49 4.10 -1.88
C GLU A 7 16.09 3.49 -1.78
N LEU A 8 15.11 4.25 -1.28
CA LEU A 8 13.72 3.80 -1.24
C LEU A 8 13.16 3.57 -2.66
N LYS A 9 13.47 4.46 -3.59
CA LYS A 9 13.05 4.32 -4.99
C LYS A 9 13.72 3.11 -5.64
N LYS A 10 15.02 2.89 -5.43
CA LYS A 10 15.74 1.69 -5.91
C LYS A 10 15.14 0.40 -5.34
N ALA A 11 14.80 0.38 -4.05
CA ALA A 11 14.16 -0.76 -3.42
C ALA A 11 12.77 -1.03 -4.04
N SER A 12 11.97 0.01 -4.26
CA SER A 12 10.70 -0.07 -4.99
C SER A 12 10.89 -0.63 -6.40
N ASP A 13 11.86 -0.14 -7.16
CA ASP A 13 12.11 -0.59 -8.53
C ASP A 13 12.59 -2.06 -8.55
N SER A 14 13.42 -2.46 -7.59
CA SER A 14 13.84 -3.86 -7.42
C SER A 14 12.67 -4.77 -7.09
N LEU A 15 11.74 -4.31 -6.26
CA LEU A 15 10.53 -5.05 -5.91
C LEU A 15 9.59 -5.18 -7.12
N LYS A 16 9.42 -4.14 -7.92
CA LYS A 16 8.63 -4.21 -9.17
C LYS A 16 9.22 -5.19 -10.18
N LEU A 17 10.54 -5.31 -10.23
CA LEU A 17 11.22 -6.27 -11.10
C LEU A 17 11.05 -7.72 -10.65
N TRP A 18 10.74 -7.96 -9.37
CA TRP A 18 10.46 -9.30 -8.85
C TRP A 18 9.24 -9.93 -9.53
N ASP A 19 8.20 -9.13 -9.76
CA ASP A 19 6.99 -9.56 -10.48
C ASP A 19 6.54 -8.47 -11.45
N THR A 20 7.08 -8.55 -12.66
CA THR A 20 6.77 -7.61 -13.75
C THR A 20 5.36 -7.78 -14.31
N THR A 21 4.67 -8.87 -13.97
CA THR A 21 3.28 -9.12 -14.42
C THR A 21 2.25 -8.55 -13.46
N SER A 22 2.65 -8.28 -12.21
CA SER A 22 1.77 -7.73 -11.19
C SER A 22 1.61 -6.21 -11.31
N ILE A 23 0.53 -5.82 -12.00
CA ILE A 23 0.08 -4.44 -12.11
C ILE A 23 -0.26 -3.87 -10.72
N SER A 24 -0.81 -4.70 -9.82
CA SER A 24 -1.16 -4.28 -8.45
C SER A 24 0.08 -3.93 -7.63
N LEU A 25 1.16 -4.71 -7.75
CA LEU A 25 2.44 -4.41 -7.10
C LEU A 25 3.01 -3.08 -7.58
N THR A 26 3.05 -2.88 -8.91
CA THR A 26 3.55 -1.64 -9.52
C THR A 26 2.73 -0.43 -9.05
N SER A 27 1.41 -0.54 -9.11
CA SER A 27 0.49 0.52 -8.68
C SER A 27 0.65 0.83 -7.19
N GLY A 28 0.81 -0.20 -6.35
CA GLY A 28 1.04 -0.05 -4.92
C GLY A 28 2.33 0.72 -4.63
N CYS A 29 3.44 0.37 -5.29
CA CYS A 29 4.70 1.09 -5.18
C CYS A 29 4.59 2.54 -5.68
N ASP A 30 3.88 2.78 -6.78
CA ASP A 30 3.67 4.12 -7.34
C ASP A 30 2.82 5.03 -6.45
N MET A 31 1.90 4.45 -5.65
CA MET A 31 1.16 5.18 -4.62
C MET A 31 1.98 5.37 -3.34
N PHE A 32 2.77 4.37 -2.96
CA PHE A 32 3.53 4.34 -1.71
C PHE A 32 4.61 5.41 -1.67
N ILE A 33 5.48 5.47 -2.69
CA ILE A 33 6.61 6.41 -2.74
C ILE A 33 6.16 7.86 -2.49
N PRO A 34 5.25 8.45 -3.27
CA PRO A 34 4.83 9.82 -3.02
C PRO A 34 4.07 9.96 -1.70
N TYR A 35 3.40 8.93 -1.17
CA TYR A 35 2.73 9.05 0.12
C TYR A 35 3.71 9.23 1.29
N VAL A 36 4.83 8.49 1.26
CA VAL A 36 5.84 8.54 2.32
C VAL A 36 6.83 9.71 2.13
N THR A 37 7.14 10.10 0.90
CA THR A 37 8.15 11.15 0.63
C THR A 37 7.59 12.57 0.55
N ARG A 38 6.29 12.78 0.32
CA ARG A 38 5.68 14.12 0.08
C ARG A 38 5.63 15.05 1.30
N THR A 39 6.23 14.66 2.42
CA THR A 39 6.33 15.53 3.61
C THR A 39 7.51 16.49 3.46
N SER A 40 7.21 17.78 3.34
CA SER A 40 8.16 18.92 3.39
C SER A 40 9.00 18.99 4.67
N ALA A 41 8.64 18.21 5.70
CA ALA A 41 9.38 18.08 6.95
C ALA A 41 10.74 17.37 6.79
N LEU A 42 10.94 16.61 5.70
CA LEU A 42 12.21 15.93 5.49
C LEU A 42 13.34 16.93 5.38
N GLU A 43 13.15 18.10 4.75
CA GLU A 43 14.21 19.07 4.40
C GLU A 43 15.02 19.65 5.58
N TYR A 44 14.54 19.52 6.83
CA TYR A 44 15.17 20.16 8.01
C TYR A 44 15.41 19.21 9.20
N GLU A 45 15.16 17.91 9.05
CA GLU A 45 15.32 16.91 10.12
C GLU A 45 16.66 16.16 10.05
N ASP A 46 17.17 15.72 11.21
CA ASP A 46 18.29 14.78 11.25
C ASP A 46 17.91 13.43 10.61
N PHE A 47 18.90 12.64 10.20
CA PHE A 47 18.67 11.37 9.50
C PHE A 47 17.77 10.39 10.26
N ASN A 48 17.91 10.31 11.59
CA ASN A 48 17.14 9.35 12.40
C ASN A 48 15.69 9.79 12.52
N SER A 49 15.44 11.08 12.71
CA SER A 49 14.10 11.67 12.73
C SER A 49 13.39 11.46 11.39
N ALA A 50 14.08 11.77 10.28
CA ALA A 50 13.58 11.54 8.92
C ALA A 50 13.23 10.07 8.65
N LYS A 51 14.10 9.14 9.08
CA LYS A 51 13.86 7.69 8.96
C LYS A 51 12.66 7.26 9.80
N SER A 52 12.57 7.70 11.06
CA SER A 52 11.45 7.38 11.95
C SER A 52 10.12 7.85 11.37
N ARG A 53 10.12 9.05 10.78
CA ARG A 53 8.93 9.61 10.14
C ARG A 53 8.50 8.80 8.92
N LEU A 54 9.45 8.36 8.09
CA LEU A 54 9.14 7.51 6.94
C LEU A 54 8.55 6.16 7.35
N ILE A 55 9.05 5.56 8.44
CA ILE A 55 8.52 4.30 8.98
C ILE A 55 7.08 4.50 9.47
N GLU A 56 6.83 5.52 10.31
CA GLU A 56 5.49 5.84 10.81
C GLU A 56 4.49 6.02 9.64
N ARG A 57 4.89 6.75 8.60
CA ARG A 57 4.05 6.94 7.41
C ARG A 57 3.83 5.64 6.66
N ALA A 58 4.85 4.80 6.52
CA ALA A 58 4.70 3.49 5.88
C ALA A 58 3.71 2.59 6.64
N GLU A 59 3.74 2.61 7.97
CA GLU A 59 2.78 1.88 8.83
C GLU A 59 1.35 2.40 8.59
N ILE A 60 1.14 3.72 8.63
CA ILE A 60 -0.16 4.34 8.35
C ILE A 60 -0.67 3.95 6.96
N PHE A 61 0.20 3.93 5.94
CA PHE A 61 -0.19 3.50 4.59
C PHE A 61 -0.69 2.04 4.57
N GLY A 62 -0.01 1.15 5.31
CA GLY A 62 -0.42 -0.24 5.49
C GLY A 62 -1.78 -0.39 6.19
N GLU A 63 -2.01 0.41 7.24
CA GLU A 63 -3.29 0.44 7.95
C GLU A 63 -4.44 0.93 7.06
N ILE A 64 -4.22 2.00 6.29
CA ILE A 64 -5.21 2.53 5.33
C ILE A 64 -5.56 1.44 4.30
N SER A 65 -4.55 0.78 3.74
CA SER A 65 -4.73 -0.28 2.74
C SER A 65 -5.56 -1.45 3.29
N THR A 66 -5.26 -1.90 4.51
CA THR A 66 -6.00 -2.98 5.17
C THR A 66 -7.42 -2.56 5.53
N LYS A 67 -7.60 -1.33 6.02
CA LYS A 67 -8.91 -0.77 6.34
C LYS A 67 -9.78 -0.64 5.09
N ALA A 68 -9.22 -0.25 3.95
CA ALA A 68 -9.93 -0.19 2.68
C ALA A 68 -10.50 -1.56 2.28
N CYS A 69 -9.70 -2.64 2.38
CA CYS A 69 -10.20 -3.99 2.12
C CYS A 69 -11.37 -4.37 3.03
N ARG A 70 -11.27 -4.09 4.34
CA ARG A 70 -12.36 -4.36 5.30
C ARG A 70 -13.63 -3.59 4.97
N ILE A 71 -13.50 -2.32 4.59
CA ILE A 71 -14.63 -1.47 4.19
C ILE A 71 -15.30 -2.05 2.93
N ILE A 72 -14.51 -2.45 1.93
CA ILE A 72 -15.05 -3.08 0.71
C ILE A 72 -15.82 -4.34 1.08
N THR A 73 -15.26 -5.21 1.92
CA THR A 73 -15.96 -6.42 2.38
C THR A 73 -17.27 -6.07 3.09
N PHE A 74 -17.22 -5.16 4.07
CA PHE A 74 -18.40 -4.72 4.83
C PHE A 74 -19.48 -4.13 3.93
N LEU A 75 -19.13 -3.29 2.95
CA LEU A 75 -20.10 -2.72 2.02
C LEU A 75 -20.61 -3.74 0.98
N SER A 76 -19.78 -4.71 0.61
CA SER A 76 -20.13 -5.73 -0.38
C SER A 76 -21.14 -6.76 0.14
N GLN A 77 -21.21 -6.97 1.45
CA GLN A 77 -22.07 -7.99 2.07
C GLN A 77 -23.56 -7.78 1.71
N ASP A 78 -24.00 -6.52 1.59
CA ASP A 78 -25.40 -6.17 1.32
C ASP A 78 -25.82 -6.51 -0.11
N PHE A 79 -24.85 -6.77 -1.01
CA PHE A 79 -25.10 -7.22 -2.38
C PHE A 79 -25.21 -8.75 -2.48
N ILE A 80 -24.97 -9.47 -1.39
CA ILE A 80 -25.00 -10.94 -1.34
C ILE A 80 -26.31 -11.40 -0.71
N PHE A 81 -27.19 -11.94 -1.54
CA PHE A 81 -28.47 -12.50 -1.09
C PHE A 81 -28.43 -14.02 -1.03
N ASP A 82 -29.21 -14.59 -0.11
CA ASP A 82 -29.37 -16.05 -0.04
C ASP A 82 -29.92 -16.60 -1.37
N GLY A 83 -29.36 -17.71 -1.84
CA GLY A 83 -29.65 -18.30 -3.15
C GLY A 83 -28.99 -17.60 -4.35
N CYS A 84 -28.21 -16.52 -4.15
CA CYS A 84 -27.47 -15.88 -5.24
C CYS A 84 -26.27 -16.74 -5.68
N LYS A 85 -26.11 -16.92 -6.99
CA LYS A 85 -24.95 -17.61 -7.57
C LYS A 85 -23.90 -16.59 -7.99
N PHE A 86 -22.79 -16.56 -7.27
CA PHE A 86 -21.63 -15.75 -7.65
C PHE A 86 -20.91 -16.35 -8.85
N MET A 87 -20.51 -15.49 -9.79
CA MET A 87 -19.60 -15.85 -10.86
C MET A 87 -18.27 -15.11 -10.63
N GLY A 88 -17.32 -15.82 -10.02
CA GLY A 88 -16.01 -15.30 -9.59
C GLY A 88 -15.30 -16.31 -8.69
N SER A 89 -14.03 -16.07 -8.35
CA SER A 89 -13.29 -16.94 -7.43
C SER A 89 -13.74 -16.72 -5.97
N LEU A 90 -14.17 -17.79 -5.30
CA LEU A 90 -14.63 -17.80 -3.90
C LEU A 90 -13.56 -17.37 -2.88
N GLU A 91 -12.29 -17.35 -3.27
CA GLU A 91 -11.17 -16.95 -2.39
C GLU A 91 -11.23 -15.48 -1.94
N LEU A 92 -12.00 -14.64 -2.63
CA LEU A 92 -12.14 -13.21 -2.30
C LEU A 92 -12.97 -12.95 -1.03
N PHE A 93 -13.87 -13.86 -0.64
CA PHE A 93 -14.77 -13.66 0.52
C PHE A 93 -14.38 -14.50 1.74
N SER A 94 -13.51 -15.50 1.60
CA SER A 94 -13.17 -16.43 2.69
C SER A 94 -11.98 -15.98 3.56
N LYS A 95 -11.26 -14.92 3.17
CA LYS A 95 -9.98 -14.55 3.79
C LYS A 95 -10.02 -13.33 4.72
N TYR A 96 -11.16 -12.69 4.93
CA TYR A 96 -11.29 -11.50 5.78
C TYR A 96 -12.57 -11.52 6.60
#